data_AF-A0A0F2DQR7-F1
#
_entry.id   AF-A0A0F2DQR7-F1
#
_cell.length_a   1.000
_cell.length_b   1.000
_cell.length_c   1.000
_cell.angle_alpha   90.00
_cell.angle_beta   90.00
_cell.angle_gamma   90.00
#
_symmetry.space_group_name_H-M   'P 1'
#
loop_
_entity.id
_entity.type
_entity.pdbx_description
1 polymer ?
#
loop_
_entity_poly.entity_id
_entity_poly.type
_entity_poly.pdbx_seq_one_letter_code
_entity_poly.pdbx_strand_id
1 'polypeptide(L)'
;MHKQTKKFTLATISALSLLGTGVITANQVSASENTSTEKQIEATITKVEIDYFGLSFEGKLSEPLPHGGDNAAKGNVTLIDKATGKIVYQSHDAVIFSGLTKDVSDQFLQPLFYSNQFKGDIFVSEQFPDGTYILEMSGEAGSPYGDLTDTRKRVFKVRKDVTIGNPSTNSNTNTTTQSGSNSNTSGNWVQSGSRWWYKHADGSYTTNGWEKINGVWYRFDNSGWMQTGWVKEGSWYYLDGSGAMKTGWVKDNGSWYYLQDSGAMKTGWMKVSGKWYYAYNSGALAINTTTPDGYRVNYNGEWV
;
A
#
# COMPACT_ATOMS: atom_id res chain seq x y z
N MET A 1 -46.65 24.68 22.99
CA MET A 1 -47.33 24.96 21.71
C MET A 1 -46.69 24.12 20.61
N HIS A 2 -47.54 23.43 19.84
CA HIS A 2 -47.32 22.89 18.48
C HIS A 2 -46.22 21.83 18.26
N LYS A 3 -46.42 20.73 17.54
CA LYS A 3 -47.59 19.93 17.12
C LYS A 3 -46.96 18.64 16.59
N GLN A 4 -47.41 17.47 17.04
CA GLN A 4 -46.95 16.18 16.52
C GLN A 4 -47.29 16.03 15.02
N THR A 5 -46.45 15.31 14.28
CA THR A 5 -46.90 14.62 13.06
C THR A 5 -46.22 13.26 12.99
N LYS A 6 -46.93 12.24 13.47
CA LYS A 6 -46.58 10.82 13.30
C LYS A 6 -46.86 10.42 11.86
N LYS A 7 -45.87 9.91 11.13
CA LYS A 7 -46.09 9.18 9.88
C LYS A 7 -45.93 7.69 10.17
N PHE A 8 -47.03 6.96 10.03
CA PHE A 8 -47.07 5.52 10.05
C PHE A 8 -46.94 5.02 8.61
N THR A 9 -46.14 3.98 8.38
CA THR A 9 -46.16 3.23 7.12
C THR A 9 -46.37 1.77 7.49
N LEU A 10 -47.48 1.21 7.01
CA LEU A 10 -47.88 -0.18 7.20
C LEU A 10 -46.90 -1.10 6.44
N ALA A 11 -46.34 -2.11 7.12
CA ALA A 11 -45.78 -3.27 6.46
C ALA A 11 -46.90 -4.27 6.17
N THR A 12 -47.06 -4.69 4.91
CA THR A 12 -47.91 -5.82 4.55
C THR A 12 -47.27 -7.12 5.04
N ILE A 13 -47.85 -7.74 6.06
CA ILE A 13 -47.57 -9.13 6.45
C ILE A 13 -48.63 -10.00 5.78
N SER A 14 -48.21 -10.84 4.84
CA SER A 14 -49.02 -11.95 4.35
C SER A 14 -48.79 -13.14 5.27
N ALA A 15 -49.75 -13.43 6.16
CA ALA A 15 -49.79 -14.69 6.89
C ALA A 15 -51.18 -15.31 6.74
N LEU A 16 -51.16 -16.59 6.34
CA LEU A 16 -52.27 -17.53 6.30
C LEU A 16 -53.17 -17.42 7.53
N SER A 17 -54.47 -17.23 7.33
CA SER A 17 -55.47 -17.41 8.38
C SER A 17 -55.88 -18.88 8.46
N LEU A 18 -55.57 -19.54 9.58
CA LEU A 18 -56.42 -20.60 10.12
C LEU A 18 -57.07 -20.06 11.40
N LEU A 19 -58.38 -20.21 11.46
CA LEU A 19 -59.26 -19.79 12.54
C LEU A 19 -58.83 -20.38 13.89
N GLY A 20 -58.88 -19.60 14.96
CA GLY A 20 -58.67 -20.14 16.30
C GLY A 20 -58.61 -19.07 17.38
N THR A 21 -59.76 -18.82 18.00
CA THR A 21 -59.92 -18.12 19.28
C THR A 21 -58.96 -18.65 20.34
N GLY A 22 -58.20 -17.77 20.98
CA GLY A 22 -57.40 -18.10 22.15
C GLY A 22 -56.76 -16.85 22.74
N VAL A 23 -57.39 -16.29 23.77
CA VAL A 23 -56.75 -15.28 24.64
C VAL A 23 -55.61 -15.99 25.36
N ILE A 24 -54.37 -15.55 25.15
CA ILE A 24 -53.24 -15.92 26.00
C ILE A 24 -52.74 -14.66 26.70
N THR A 25 -52.77 -14.77 28.03
CA THR A 25 -52.47 -13.79 29.06
C THR A 25 -51.07 -13.17 28.92
N ALA A 26 -50.94 -11.95 29.45
CA ALA A 26 -49.74 -11.10 29.42
C ALA A 26 -48.41 -11.86 29.56
N ASN A 27 -47.69 -11.97 28.45
CA ASN A 27 -46.24 -12.12 28.48
C ASN A 27 -45.64 -10.73 28.27
N GLN A 28 -44.78 -10.31 29.19
CA GLN A 28 -43.86 -9.23 28.93
C GLN A 28 -43.06 -9.59 27.67
N VAL A 29 -43.35 -8.91 26.57
CA VAL A 29 -42.38 -8.76 25.50
C VAL A 29 -41.63 -7.49 25.85
N SER A 30 -40.52 -7.68 26.55
CA SER A 30 -39.45 -6.71 26.64
C SER A 30 -39.28 -6.07 25.26
N ALA A 31 -39.45 -4.76 25.20
CA ALA A 31 -38.98 -4.00 24.06
C ALA A 31 -37.52 -4.43 23.88
N SER A 32 -37.25 -5.18 22.81
CA SER A 32 -35.90 -5.30 22.29
C SER A 32 -35.57 -3.89 21.81
N GLU A 33 -35.14 -3.04 22.75
CA GLU A 33 -34.45 -1.81 22.42
C GLU A 33 -33.38 -2.23 21.42
N ASN A 34 -33.50 -1.75 20.19
CA ASN A 34 -32.49 -1.97 19.19
C ASN A 34 -31.32 -1.04 19.58
N THR A 35 -30.61 -1.44 20.63
CA THR A 35 -29.44 -0.82 21.25
C THR A 35 -28.25 -1.17 20.39
N SER A 36 -28.22 -0.67 19.14
CA SER A 36 -27.00 -0.75 18.36
C SER A 36 -25.95 0.07 19.09
N THR A 37 -25.02 -0.62 19.73
CA THR A 37 -23.83 -0.05 20.37
C THR A 37 -22.89 0.58 19.35
N GLU A 38 -23.15 0.37 18.05
CA GLU A 38 -22.36 0.85 16.92
C GLU A 38 -23.14 1.81 16.00
N LYS A 39 -22.41 2.74 15.39
CA LYS A 39 -22.85 3.62 14.31
C LYS A 39 -21.90 3.46 13.12
N GLN A 40 -22.44 3.03 11.98
CA GLN A 40 -21.73 3.02 10.71
C GLN A 40 -21.54 4.46 10.21
N ILE A 41 -20.30 4.82 9.88
CA ILE A 41 -19.96 6.09 9.24
C ILE A 41 -19.36 5.82 7.86
N GLU A 42 -19.54 6.78 6.95
CA GLU A 42 -19.02 6.63 5.59
C GLU A 42 -17.52 6.90 5.57
N ALA A 43 -16.82 6.15 4.72
CA ALA A 43 -15.39 6.31 4.48
C ALA A 43 -15.13 6.29 2.97
N THR A 44 -14.26 7.18 2.50
CA THR A 44 -13.90 7.30 1.08
C THR A 44 -12.39 7.30 0.93
N ILE A 45 -11.84 6.39 0.11
CA ILE A 45 -10.44 6.42 -0.29
C ILE A 45 -10.28 7.43 -1.43
N THR A 46 -9.70 8.57 -1.12
CA THR A 46 -9.54 9.69 -2.04
C THR A 46 -8.31 9.53 -2.94
N LYS A 47 -7.26 8.89 -2.44
CA LYS A 47 -5.98 8.75 -3.15
C LYS A 47 -5.40 7.36 -2.90
N VAL A 48 -4.83 6.77 -3.94
CA VAL A 48 -4.00 5.57 -3.86
C VAL A 48 -2.77 5.84 -4.72
N GLU A 49 -1.59 5.70 -4.15
CA GLU A 49 -0.32 5.77 -4.86
C GLU A 49 0.32 4.40 -4.78
N ILE A 50 0.66 3.86 -5.94
CA ILE A 50 1.39 2.61 -6.04
C ILE A 50 2.84 2.98 -6.18
N ASP A 51 3.67 2.44 -5.30
CA ASP A 51 5.11 2.56 -5.39
C ASP A 51 5.73 1.16 -5.52
N TYR A 52 7.05 1.15 -5.56
CA TYR A 52 7.79 -0.10 -5.73
C TYR A 52 7.68 -1.04 -4.51
N PHE A 53 7.19 -0.55 -3.35
CA PHE A 53 7.11 -1.27 -2.07
C PHE A 53 5.70 -1.68 -1.66
N GLY A 54 4.73 -1.40 -2.52
CA GLY A 54 3.34 -1.74 -2.32
C GLY A 54 2.48 -0.55 -2.72
N LEU A 55 1.67 -0.06 -1.79
CA LEU A 55 0.82 1.08 -2.04
C LEU A 55 0.61 1.90 -0.78
N SER A 56 0.50 3.20 -0.94
CA SER A 56 0.01 4.12 0.07
C SER A 56 -1.38 4.60 -0.34
N PHE A 57 -2.19 4.96 0.65
CA PHE A 57 -3.52 5.50 0.39
C PHE A 57 -3.90 6.56 1.42
N GLU A 58 -4.76 7.45 0.99
CA GLU A 58 -5.37 8.49 1.82
C GLU A 58 -6.88 8.45 1.63
N GLY A 59 -7.60 8.87 2.67
CA GLY A 59 -9.04 9.00 2.59
C GLY A 59 -9.63 9.87 3.69
N LYS A 60 -10.96 9.94 3.64
CA LYS A 60 -11.77 10.75 4.54
C LYS A 60 -12.94 9.97 5.09
N LEU A 61 -13.30 10.28 6.33
CA LEU A 61 -14.50 9.83 7.01
C LEU A 61 -15.58 10.91 6.95
N SER A 62 -16.85 10.52 7.01
CA SER A 62 -17.97 11.46 7.08
C SER A 62 -18.03 12.22 8.40
N GLU A 63 -17.41 11.70 9.46
CA GLU A 63 -17.37 12.30 10.79
C GLU A 63 -15.93 12.17 11.37
N PRO A 64 -15.42 13.17 12.12
CA PRO A 64 -14.13 13.07 12.79
C PRO A 64 -14.11 12.01 13.90
N LEU A 65 -12.98 11.29 14.02
CA LEU A 65 -12.74 10.30 15.07
C LEU A 65 -11.57 10.71 15.97
N PRO A 66 -11.57 10.27 17.25
CA PRO A 66 -10.40 10.43 18.10
C PRO A 66 -9.19 9.73 17.48
N HIS A 67 -8.06 10.42 17.39
CA HIS A 67 -6.81 9.84 16.86
C HIS A 67 -5.74 9.59 17.95
N GLY A 68 -6.08 9.76 19.23
CA GLY A 68 -5.17 9.57 20.36
C GLY A 68 -5.90 9.19 21.65
N GLY A 69 -5.16 8.56 22.58
CA GLY A 69 -5.70 8.03 23.85
C GLY A 69 -6.37 6.66 23.71
N ASP A 70 -6.99 6.17 24.79
CA ASP A 70 -7.57 4.82 24.87
C ASP A 70 -8.75 4.58 23.90
N ASN A 71 -9.39 5.65 23.44
CA ASN A 71 -10.48 5.63 22.46
C ASN A 71 -10.02 5.90 21.02
N ALA A 72 -8.71 5.88 20.76
CA ALA A 72 -8.15 6.15 19.44
C ALA A 72 -8.73 5.22 18.38
N ALA A 73 -8.99 5.80 17.21
CA ALA A 73 -9.42 5.06 16.04
C ALA A 73 -8.34 4.07 15.63
N LYS A 74 -8.77 2.83 15.39
CA LYS A 74 -7.97 1.71 14.92
C LYS A 74 -8.48 1.32 13.55
N GLY A 75 -7.57 1.16 12.59
CA GLY A 75 -7.95 0.75 11.24
C GLY A 75 -7.14 -0.45 10.75
N ASN A 76 -7.85 -1.40 10.15
CA ASN A 76 -7.31 -2.59 9.53
C ASN A 76 -7.26 -2.40 8.02
N VAL A 77 -6.30 -3.07 7.38
CA VAL A 77 -6.12 -3.05 5.93
C VAL A 77 -6.07 -4.48 5.43
N THR A 78 -6.79 -4.74 4.34
CA THR A 78 -6.74 -6.02 3.62
C THR A 78 -6.62 -5.75 2.13
N LEU A 79 -5.70 -6.43 1.46
CA LEU A 79 -5.61 -6.44 0.01
C LEU A 79 -6.03 -7.81 -0.50
N ILE A 80 -6.97 -7.82 -1.44
CA ILE A 80 -7.56 -9.04 -1.98
C ILE A 80 -7.30 -9.04 -3.49
N ASP A 81 -6.69 -10.10 -4.01
CA ASP A 81 -6.62 -10.31 -5.46
C ASP A 81 -8.05 -10.50 -6.00
N LYS A 82 -8.49 -9.62 -6.90
CA LYS A 82 -9.87 -9.61 -7.40
C LYS A 82 -10.18 -10.81 -8.30
N ALA A 83 -9.18 -11.36 -8.98
CA ALA A 83 -9.36 -12.51 -9.87
C ALA A 83 -9.55 -13.80 -9.08
N THR A 84 -8.76 -13.99 -8.02
CA THR A 84 -8.77 -15.23 -7.23
C THR A 84 -9.61 -15.14 -5.96
N GLY A 85 -9.93 -13.93 -5.49
CA GLY A 85 -10.57 -13.68 -4.20
C GLY A 85 -9.65 -13.92 -3.00
N LYS A 86 -8.35 -14.20 -3.23
CA LYS A 86 -7.39 -14.53 -2.17
C LYS A 86 -6.93 -13.25 -1.47
N ILE A 87 -6.89 -13.29 -0.13
CA ILE A 87 -6.21 -12.26 0.66
C ILE A 87 -4.70 -12.40 0.40
N VAL A 88 -4.11 -11.36 -0.17
CA VAL A 88 -2.67 -11.29 -0.47
C VAL A 88 -1.91 -10.44 0.55
N TYR A 89 -2.62 -9.60 1.30
CA TYR A 89 -2.07 -8.85 2.43
C TYR A 89 -3.16 -8.57 3.46
N GLN A 90 -2.80 -8.65 4.74
CA GLN A 90 -3.66 -8.24 5.83
C GLN A 90 -2.81 -7.68 6.98
N SER A 91 -3.22 -6.54 7.50
CA SER A 91 -2.60 -5.94 8.69
C SER A 91 -3.65 -5.32 9.59
N HIS A 92 -3.42 -5.47 10.89
CA HIS A 92 -4.29 -4.95 11.95
C HIS A 92 -3.68 -3.67 12.51
N ASP A 93 -4.52 -2.69 12.84
CA ASP A 93 -4.10 -1.39 13.39
C ASP A 93 -3.05 -0.64 12.51
N ALA A 94 -3.08 -0.88 11.19
CA ALA A 94 -2.10 -0.38 10.23
C ALA A 94 -2.46 0.99 9.61
N VAL A 95 -3.65 1.50 9.90
CA VAL A 95 -4.12 2.81 9.41
C VAL A 95 -3.83 3.87 10.44
N ILE A 96 -3.14 4.92 10.01
CA ILE A 96 -2.87 6.09 10.83
C ILE A 96 -3.93 7.15 10.51
N PHE A 97 -4.70 7.54 11.52
CA PHE A 97 -5.58 8.71 11.43
C PHE A 97 -4.74 9.96 11.64
N SER A 98 -4.39 10.63 10.54
CA SER A 98 -3.55 11.82 10.55
C SER A 98 -4.37 13.08 10.32
N GLY A 99 -3.91 14.20 10.87
CA GLY A 99 -4.47 15.53 10.56
C GLY A 99 -5.04 16.23 11.78
N LEU A 100 -4.26 17.18 12.32
CA LEU A 100 -4.83 18.47 12.65
C LEU A 100 -4.82 19.25 11.34
N THR A 101 -5.92 19.86 10.91
CA THR A 101 -5.88 20.74 9.74
C THR A 101 -4.80 21.81 9.96
N LYS A 102 -4.28 22.38 8.87
CA LYS A 102 -3.41 23.57 8.93
C LYS A 102 -4.09 24.74 9.69
N ASP A 103 -5.41 24.69 9.85
CA ASP A 103 -6.24 25.64 10.60
C ASP A 103 -6.24 25.43 12.13
N VAL A 104 -5.61 24.37 12.66
CA VAL A 104 -5.51 24.11 14.12
C VAL A 104 -4.11 24.37 14.68
N SER A 105 -3.10 24.58 13.82
CA SER A 105 -1.78 25.11 14.23
C SER A 105 -1.92 26.41 15.05
N ASP A 106 -2.91 27.23 14.71
CA ASP A 106 -3.04 28.59 15.22
C ASP A 106 -4.09 28.73 16.33
N GLN A 107 -4.71 27.62 16.78
CA GLN A 107 -5.68 27.66 17.87
C GLN A 107 -5.07 27.15 19.17
N PHE A 108 -4.63 28.12 19.96
CA PHE A 108 -4.17 28.04 21.33
C PHE A 108 -5.28 27.58 22.30
N LEU A 109 -6.03 26.51 22.03
CA LEU A 109 -7.02 25.95 22.96
C LEU A 109 -7.05 24.42 22.89
N GLN A 110 -6.57 23.83 23.99
CA GLN A 110 -6.78 22.48 24.56
C GLN A 110 -7.25 21.37 23.58
N PRO A 111 -6.48 20.29 23.41
CA PRO A 111 -6.48 19.51 22.18
C PRO A 111 -7.73 18.62 22.04
N LEU A 112 -8.64 19.03 21.16
CA LEU A 112 -9.60 18.13 20.54
C LEU A 112 -8.84 17.30 19.49
N PHE A 113 -8.35 16.12 19.89
CA PHE A 113 -7.58 15.17 19.06
C PHE A 113 -8.45 14.42 18.04
N TYR A 114 -9.21 15.14 17.20
CA TYR A 114 -10.10 14.53 16.23
C TYR A 114 -9.63 14.79 14.80
N SER A 115 -9.66 13.74 13.98
CA SER A 115 -9.42 13.84 12.54
C SER A 115 -10.48 13.06 11.78
N ASN A 116 -10.91 13.60 10.64
CA ASN A 116 -11.67 12.85 9.66
C ASN A 116 -10.80 12.36 8.50
N GLN A 117 -9.49 12.53 8.57
CA GLN A 117 -8.53 12.08 7.57
C GLN A 117 -7.80 10.84 8.06
N PHE A 118 -7.53 9.93 7.14
CA PHE A 118 -6.72 8.76 7.39
C PHE A 118 -5.72 8.54 6.26
N LYS A 119 -4.63 7.91 6.62
CA LYS A 119 -3.61 7.41 5.70
C LYS A 119 -3.19 6.01 6.12
N GLY A 120 -2.73 5.22 5.18
CA GLY A 120 -2.14 3.93 5.49
C GLY A 120 -1.26 3.46 4.36
N ASP A 121 -0.39 2.54 4.71
CA ASP A 121 0.61 2.01 3.82
C ASP A 121 0.55 0.47 3.86
N ILE A 122 0.61 -0.14 2.69
CA ILE A 122 0.84 -1.57 2.52
C ILE A 122 2.28 -1.72 2.07
N PHE A 123 3.10 -2.25 2.97
CA PHE A 123 4.47 -2.63 2.66
C PHE A 123 4.57 -4.13 2.48
N VAL A 124 5.03 -4.56 1.31
CA VAL A 124 5.32 -5.97 1.02
C VAL A 124 6.78 -6.14 0.62
N SER A 125 7.37 -7.25 1.06
CA SER A 125 8.75 -7.61 0.70
C SER A 125 8.88 -8.09 -0.75
N GLU A 126 7.77 -8.51 -1.36
CA GLU A 126 7.68 -8.94 -2.75
C GLU A 126 6.55 -8.19 -3.43
N GLN A 127 6.80 -7.70 -4.64
CA GLN A 127 5.82 -6.93 -5.40
C GLN A 127 4.60 -7.81 -5.74
N PHE A 128 3.39 -7.30 -5.54
CA PHE A 128 2.19 -7.98 -6.00
C PHE A 128 2.24 -8.18 -7.52
N PRO A 129 1.84 -9.36 -8.05
CA PRO A 129 1.71 -9.55 -9.49
C PRO A 129 0.82 -8.47 -10.13
N ASP A 130 1.05 -8.21 -11.42
CA ASP A 130 0.15 -7.33 -12.17
C ASP A 130 -1.29 -7.85 -12.09
N GLY A 131 -2.23 -6.96 -11.79
CA GLY A 131 -3.61 -7.35 -11.59
C GLY A 131 -4.47 -6.28 -10.93
N THR A 132 -5.76 -6.57 -10.84
CA THR A 132 -6.69 -5.74 -10.09
C THR A 132 -6.87 -6.31 -8.71
N TYR A 133 -6.73 -5.46 -7.71
CA TYR A 133 -6.88 -5.80 -6.30
C TYR A 133 -8.01 -4.99 -5.69
N ILE A 134 -8.67 -5.54 -4.68
CA ILE A 134 -9.60 -4.82 -3.83
C ILE A 134 -8.82 -4.39 -2.60
N LEU A 135 -8.56 -3.09 -2.49
CA LEU A 135 -8.10 -2.47 -1.25
C LEU A 135 -9.31 -2.29 -0.33
N GLU A 136 -9.34 -3.07 0.74
CA GLU A 136 -10.34 -2.97 1.78
C GLU A 136 -9.71 -2.35 3.03
N MET A 137 -10.41 -1.38 3.60
CA MET A 137 -10.12 -0.86 4.92
C MET A 137 -11.35 -0.95 5.79
N SER A 138 -11.13 -1.24 7.06
CA SER A 138 -12.15 -1.14 8.09
C SER A 138 -11.55 -0.50 9.33
N GLY A 139 -12.38 -0.01 10.22
CA GLY A 139 -11.89 0.44 11.49
C GLY A 139 -12.98 0.78 12.47
N GLU A 140 -12.54 1.00 13.68
CA GLU A 140 -13.38 1.29 14.83
C GLU A 140 -12.77 2.37 15.70
N ALA A 141 -13.62 3.21 16.29
CA ALA A 141 -13.23 4.12 17.35
C ALA A 141 -14.29 4.08 18.45
N GLY A 142 -13.86 4.35 19.69
CA GLY A 142 -14.77 4.48 20.82
C GLY A 142 -15.81 5.59 20.61
N SER A 143 -16.70 5.76 21.59
CA SER A 143 -17.53 6.97 21.64
C SER A 143 -16.63 8.20 21.61
N PRO A 144 -16.97 9.27 20.87
CA PRO A 144 -16.21 10.52 20.96
C PRO A 144 -16.22 11.05 22.40
N TYR A 145 -15.14 11.69 22.84
CA TYR A 145 -14.99 12.31 24.15
C TYR A 145 -15.56 13.75 24.14
N GLY A 146 -16.63 13.98 24.89
CA GLY A 146 -17.35 15.27 24.97
C GLY A 146 -18.86 15.09 24.88
N ASP A 147 -19.63 16.12 25.24
CA ASP A 147 -21.10 16.13 25.32
C ASP A 147 -21.80 15.92 23.96
N LEU A 148 -21.68 14.72 23.39
CA LEU A 148 -22.47 14.26 22.28
C LEU A 148 -23.58 13.35 22.79
N THR A 149 -24.79 13.56 22.28
CA THR A 149 -25.97 12.73 22.58
C THR A 149 -25.86 11.30 22.02
N ASP A 150 -24.84 11.02 21.22
CA ASP A 150 -24.63 9.75 20.52
C ASP A 150 -23.35 9.05 21.01
N THR A 151 -23.53 8.12 21.95
CA THR A 151 -22.47 7.36 22.63
C THR A 151 -22.04 6.09 21.89
N ARG A 152 -22.54 5.86 20.67
CA ARG A 152 -22.26 4.62 19.93
C ARG A 152 -20.81 4.58 19.44
N LYS A 153 -20.20 3.41 19.47
CA LYS A 153 -18.91 3.12 18.82
C LYS A 153 -19.00 3.44 17.33
N ARG A 154 -18.03 4.16 16.79
CA ARG A 154 -17.99 4.45 15.35
C ARG A 154 -17.29 3.30 14.65
N VAL A 155 -17.88 2.82 13.57
CA VAL A 155 -17.32 1.76 12.73
C VAL A 155 -17.44 2.18 11.27
N PHE A 156 -16.44 1.81 10.47
CA PHE A 156 -16.43 2.13 9.05
C PHE A 156 -15.80 1.00 8.24
N LYS A 157 -16.20 0.93 6.97
CA LYS A 157 -15.62 0.03 5.97
C LYS A 157 -15.64 0.69 4.61
N VAL A 158 -14.53 0.63 3.89
CA VAL A 158 -14.39 1.15 2.53
C VAL A 158 -13.64 0.18 1.66
N ARG A 159 -14.06 0.09 0.39
CA ARG A 159 -13.39 -0.71 -0.65
C ARG A 159 -13.06 0.19 -1.82
N LYS A 160 -11.90 -0.04 -2.44
CA LYS A 160 -11.52 0.57 -3.71
C LYS A 160 -10.80 -0.45 -4.57
N ASP A 161 -11.20 -0.54 -5.83
CA ASP A 161 -10.42 -1.28 -6.82
C ASP A 161 -9.12 -0.53 -7.10
N VAL A 162 -8.00 -1.24 -7.04
CA VAL A 162 -6.66 -0.74 -7.31
C VAL A 162 -6.03 -1.65 -8.37
N THR A 163 -5.69 -1.07 -9.51
CA THR A 163 -4.95 -1.78 -10.55
C THR A 163 -3.46 -1.60 -10.30
N ILE A 164 -2.78 -2.69 -9.95
CA ILE A 164 -1.32 -2.73 -9.88
C ILE A 164 -0.83 -3.17 -11.24
N GLY A 165 -0.13 -2.28 -11.93
CA GLY A 165 0.57 -2.57 -13.18
C GLY A 165 2.04 -2.22 -13.02
N ASN A 166 2.89 -2.91 -13.77
CA ASN A 166 4.34 -2.72 -13.78
C ASN A 166 4.76 -1.23 -13.61
N PRO A 167 5.50 -0.88 -12.52
CA PRO A 167 5.99 0.47 -12.24
C PRO A 167 6.84 1.08 -13.36
N SER A 168 7.32 0.26 -14.31
CA SER A 168 8.06 0.71 -15.49
C SER A 168 7.24 1.54 -16.49
N THR A 169 5.94 1.78 -16.23
CA THR A 169 5.07 2.61 -17.08
C THR A 169 4.78 4.00 -16.52
N ASN A 170 5.23 4.34 -15.31
CA ASN A 170 5.23 5.73 -14.84
C ASN A 170 6.39 6.51 -15.48
N SER A 171 6.18 6.83 -16.76
CA SER A 171 7.03 7.70 -17.56
C SER A 171 7.08 9.10 -16.95
N ASN A 172 8.20 9.43 -16.32
CA ASN A 172 8.77 10.77 -16.45
C ASN A 172 9.90 10.69 -17.48
N THR A 173 9.54 10.56 -18.75
CA THR A 173 10.48 10.61 -19.87
C THR A 173 10.86 12.06 -20.15
N ASN A 174 12.02 12.49 -19.67
CA ASN A 174 12.84 13.42 -20.43
C ASN A 174 13.78 12.60 -21.30
N THR A 175 13.32 12.31 -22.51
CA THR A 175 14.06 11.67 -23.59
C THR A 175 15.25 12.54 -23.99
N THR A 176 16.46 12.06 -23.70
CA THR A 176 17.64 12.46 -24.46
C THR A 176 18.11 11.24 -25.24
N THR A 177 17.92 11.31 -26.55
CA THR A 177 18.40 10.34 -27.52
C THR A 177 19.93 10.34 -27.55
N GLN A 178 20.55 9.19 -27.26
CA GLN A 178 21.86 8.88 -27.81
C GLN A 178 21.87 7.47 -28.37
N SER A 179 22.25 7.40 -29.65
CA SER A 179 22.42 6.22 -30.48
C SER A 179 23.37 5.21 -29.83
N GLY A 180 22.86 3.98 -29.69
CA GLY A 180 23.63 2.76 -29.49
C GLY A 180 22.86 1.65 -30.19
N SER A 181 23.52 0.98 -31.13
CA SER A 181 23.00 0.03 -32.11
C SER A 181 22.16 -1.10 -31.49
N ASN A 182 20.82 -1.03 -31.58
CA ASN A 182 19.93 -2.12 -31.20
C ASN A 182 19.78 -3.11 -32.37
N SER A 183 20.54 -4.20 -32.35
CA SER A 183 20.13 -5.43 -33.03
C SER A 183 18.96 -6.00 -32.25
N ASN A 184 17.75 -5.89 -32.81
CA ASN A 184 16.55 -6.51 -32.24
C ASN A 184 16.62 -8.02 -32.49
N THR A 185 17.40 -8.74 -31.67
CA THR A 185 17.59 -10.19 -31.75
C THR A 185 16.36 -10.87 -31.14
N SER A 186 15.41 -11.22 -32.01
CA SER A 186 14.32 -12.13 -31.66
C SER A 186 14.89 -13.48 -31.19
N GLY A 187 14.33 -14.04 -30.12
CA GLY A 187 14.81 -15.25 -29.48
C GLY A 187 13.84 -15.75 -28.40
N ASN A 188 14.18 -16.85 -27.74
CA ASN A 188 13.34 -17.51 -26.74
C ASN A 188 14.12 -17.84 -25.48
N TRP A 189 13.47 -17.65 -24.33
CA TRP A 189 13.95 -18.14 -23.04
C TRP A 189 13.86 -19.66 -22.99
N VAL A 190 14.96 -20.32 -22.64
CA VAL A 190 15.04 -21.77 -22.50
C VAL A 190 15.43 -22.10 -21.07
N GLN A 191 14.63 -22.95 -20.43
CA GLN A 191 14.89 -23.47 -19.08
C GLN A 191 15.62 -24.80 -19.17
N SER A 192 16.64 -24.99 -18.33
CA SER A 192 17.33 -26.27 -18.16
C SER A 192 17.61 -26.48 -16.67
N GLY A 193 16.80 -27.33 -16.03
CA GLY A 193 16.77 -27.44 -14.57
C GLY A 193 16.31 -26.13 -13.92
N SER A 194 17.06 -25.63 -12.95
CA SER A 194 16.79 -24.36 -12.26
C SER A 194 17.39 -23.13 -12.96
N ARG A 195 18.05 -23.31 -14.11
CA ARG A 195 18.78 -22.24 -14.80
C ARG A 195 18.10 -21.87 -16.11
N TRP A 196 18.23 -20.60 -16.49
CA TRP A 196 17.66 -20.03 -17.70
C TRP A 196 18.75 -19.50 -18.61
N TRP A 197 18.55 -19.59 -19.91
CA TRP A 197 19.38 -18.94 -20.92
C TRP A 197 18.51 -18.42 -22.05
N TYR A 198 19.02 -17.46 -22.82
CA TYR A 198 18.30 -16.88 -23.94
C TYR A 198 18.90 -17.36 -25.26
N LYS A 199 18.09 -18.07 -26.06
CA LYS A 199 18.50 -18.57 -27.37
C LYS A 199 18.01 -17.60 -28.45
N HIS A 200 18.93 -17.01 -29.19
CA HIS A 200 18.61 -16.16 -30.33
C HIS A 200 18.03 -17.00 -31.50
N ALA A 201 17.34 -16.35 -32.43
CA ALA A 201 16.74 -17.01 -33.59
C ALA A 201 17.75 -17.77 -34.48
N ASP A 202 18.99 -17.28 -34.56
CA ASP A 202 20.09 -17.93 -35.29
C ASP A 202 20.74 -19.11 -34.52
N GLY A 203 20.26 -19.38 -33.30
CA GLY A 203 20.77 -20.43 -32.42
C GLY A 203 21.94 -20.01 -31.54
N SER A 204 22.47 -18.79 -31.68
CA SER A 204 23.46 -18.22 -30.77
C SER A 204 22.85 -17.81 -29.43
N TYR A 205 23.69 -17.41 -28.48
CA TYR A 205 23.27 -16.91 -27.16
C TYR A 205 24.36 -16.02 -26.57
N THR A 206 23.96 -15.07 -25.72
CA THR A 206 24.88 -14.18 -25.01
C THR A 206 25.65 -14.96 -23.93
N THR A 207 26.96 -14.74 -23.85
CA THR A 207 27.84 -15.27 -22.79
C THR A 207 28.65 -14.14 -22.19
N ASN A 208 28.88 -14.19 -20.89
CA ASN A 208 29.62 -13.19 -20.11
C ASN A 208 29.23 -11.74 -20.44
N GLY A 209 27.95 -11.48 -20.69
CA GLY A 209 27.48 -10.18 -21.15
C GLY A 209 26.19 -9.73 -20.52
N TRP A 210 25.87 -8.46 -20.79
CA TRP A 210 24.54 -7.89 -20.60
C TRP A 210 23.76 -7.99 -21.91
N GLU A 211 22.48 -8.30 -21.85
CA GLU A 211 21.59 -8.26 -23.01
C GLU A 211 20.27 -7.59 -22.64
N LYS A 212 19.77 -6.76 -23.55
CA LYS A 212 18.46 -6.12 -23.40
C LYS A 212 17.41 -6.87 -24.19
N ILE A 213 16.56 -7.61 -23.50
CA ILE A 213 15.51 -8.46 -24.08
C ILE A 213 14.17 -7.83 -23.76
N ASN A 214 13.38 -7.49 -24.80
CA ASN A 214 12.06 -6.85 -24.66
C ASN A 214 12.06 -5.60 -23.76
N GLY A 215 13.12 -4.80 -23.83
CA GLY A 215 13.24 -3.57 -23.05
C GLY A 215 13.83 -3.74 -21.65
N VAL A 216 14.04 -4.96 -21.18
CA VAL A 216 14.58 -5.29 -19.85
C VAL A 216 16.02 -5.80 -19.98
N TRP A 217 16.91 -5.36 -19.08
CA TRP A 217 18.29 -5.82 -19.04
C TRP A 217 18.46 -7.10 -18.23
N TYR A 218 19.27 -8.02 -18.75
CA TYR A 218 19.65 -9.28 -18.12
C TYR A 218 21.17 -9.46 -18.19
N ARG A 219 21.75 -10.21 -17.25
CA ARG A 219 23.18 -10.59 -17.25
C ARG A 219 23.31 -12.10 -17.41
N PHE A 220 24.25 -12.55 -18.26
CA PHE A 220 24.53 -13.97 -18.51
C PHE A 220 25.96 -14.34 -18.14
N ASP A 221 26.16 -15.40 -17.35
CA ASP A 221 27.50 -15.87 -16.97
C ASP A 221 28.33 -16.37 -18.18
N ASN A 222 29.58 -16.79 -17.93
CA ASN A 222 30.48 -17.28 -18.99
C ASN A 222 29.94 -18.45 -19.81
N SER A 223 28.98 -19.19 -19.27
CA SER A 223 28.35 -20.34 -19.94
C SER A 223 26.99 -19.98 -20.55
N GLY A 224 26.59 -18.70 -20.50
CA GLY A 224 25.34 -18.21 -21.05
C GLY A 224 24.13 -18.40 -20.13
N TRP A 225 24.33 -18.72 -18.84
CA TRP A 225 23.23 -18.81 -17.90
C TRP A 225 22.89 -17.44 -17.32
N MET A 226 21.61 -17.10 -17.35
CA MET A 226 21.05 -15.91 -16.71
C MET A 226 21.40 -15.88 -15.23
N GLN A 227 21.87 -14.73 -14.77
CA GLN A 227 22.20 -14.47 -13.37
C GLN A 227 21.02 -13.83 -12.65
N THR A 228 21.01 -13.99 -11.33
CA THR A 228 20.09 -13.33 -10.38
C THR A 228 20.90 -12.79 -9.20
N GLY A 229 20.32 -11.88 -8.42
CA GLY A 229 20.97 -11.25 -7.28
C GLY A 229 22.01 -10.19 -7.66
N TRP A 230 22.98 -9.96 -6.77
CA TRP A 230 24.01 -8.95 -6.95
C TRP A 230 25.07 -9.36 -7.97
N VAL A 231 25.34 -8.47 -8.93
CA VAL A 231 26.36 -8.62 -9.97
C VAL A 231 27.31 -7.42 -9.92
N LYS A 232 28.62 -7.67 -10.06
CA LYS A 232 29.65 -6.63 -10.06
C LYS A 232 30.32 -6.54 -11.44
N GLU A 233 30.13 -5.42 -12.13
CA GLU A 233 30.69 -5.11 -13.46
C GLU A 233 31.15 -3.65 -13.48
N GLY A 234 32.27 -3.37 -12.81
CA GLY A 234 32.71 -1.99 -12.49
C GLY A 234 31.89 -1.37 -11.35
N SER A 235 30.56 -1.36 -11.48
CA SER A 235 29.60 -1.01 -10.44
C SER A 235 28.83 -2.25 -9.96
N TRP A 236 28.11 -2.14 -8.84
CA TRP A 236 27.16 -3.16 -8.41
C TRP A 236 25.81 -2.96 -9.09
N TYR A 237 25.17 -4.05 -9.46
CA TYR A 237 23.83 -4.12 -10.06
C TYR A 237 23.04 -5.21 -9.35
N TYR A 238 21.72 -5.10 -9.35
CA TYR A 238 20.86 -6.13 -8.79
C TYR A 238 19.91 -6.66 -9.86
N LEU A 239 19.83 -7.98 -9.97
CA LEU A 239 18.91 -8.72 -10.82
C LEU A 239 17.89 -9.40 -9.91
N ASP A 240 16.60 -9.20 -10.13
CA ASP A 240 15.60 -9.88 -9.30
C ASP A 240 15.52 -11.38 -9.60
N GLY A 241 14.60 -12.10 -8.96
CA GLY A 241 14.43 -13.55 -9.14
C GLY A 241 14.13 -13.97 -10.58
N SER A 242 13.63 -13.05 -11.43
CA SER A 242 13.40 -13.28 -12.85
C SER A 242 14.63 -12.98 -13.72
N GLY A 243 15.72 -12.48 -13.12
CA GLY A 243 16.92 -12.01 -13.81
C GLY A 243 16.82 -10.59 -14.35
N ALA A 244 15.67 -9.92 -14.19
CA ALA A 244 15.48 -8.55 -14.63
C ALA A 244 16.32 -7.59 -13.77
N MET A 245 17.12 -6.75 -14.43
CA MET A 245 17.88 -5.70 -13.77
C MET A 245 16.96 -4.67 -13.13
N LYS A 246 17.23 -4.34 -11.88
CA LYS A 246 16.47 -3.35 -11.12
C LYS A 246 17.10 -1.97 -11.19
N THR A 247 16.24 -0.99 -11.03
CA THR A 247 16.56 0.42 -10.81
C THR A 247 15.74 0.90 -9.60
N GLY A 248 16.12 2.03 -9.03
CA GLY A 248 15.50 2.55 -7.83
C GLY A 248 15.88 1.77 -6.57
N TRP A 249 15.02 1.83 -5.57
CA TRP A 249 15.27 1.26 -4.25
C TRP A 249 15.15 -0.27 -4.25
N VAL A 250 16.11 -0.96 -3.64
CA VAL A 250 16.14 -2.42 -3.47
C VAL A 250 16.37 -2.75 -2.00
N LYS A 251 15.60 -3.68 -1.44
CA LYS A 251 15.87 -4.25 -0.12
C LYS A 251 16.46 -5.64 -0.28
N ASP A 252 17.63 -5.85 0.30
CA ASP A 252 18.26 -7.16 0.32
C ASP A 252 18.87 -7.43 1.69
N ASN A 253 18.60 -8.62 2.23
CA ASN A 253 19.05 -9.07 3.54
C ASN A 253 18.89 -8.03 4.68
N GLY A 254 17.72 -7.37 4.72
CA GLY A 254 17.38 -6.38 5.74
C GLY A 254 17.95 -4.97 5.53
N SER A 255 18.83 -4.78 4.55
CA SER A 255 19.40 -3.47 4.19
C SER A 255 18.75 -2.89 2.93
N TRP A 256 18.66 -1.56 2.87
CA TRP A 256 18.19 -0.83 1.70
C TRP A 256 19.38 -0.40 0.84
N TYR A 257 19.19 -0.42 -0.48
CA TYR A 257 20.14 0.00 -1.49
C TYR A 257 19.40 0.84 -2.52
N TYR A 258 20.10 1.72 -3.23
CA TYR A 258 19.51 2.48 -4.33
C TYR A 258 20.32 2.27 -5.59
N LEU A 259 19.63 1.87 -6.65
CA LEU A 259 20.16 1.69 -7.99
C LEU A 259 19.73 2.89 -8.83
N GLN A 260 20.67 3.50 -9.52
CA GLN A 260 20.39 4.60 -10.44
C GLN A 260 19.58 4.09 -11.65
N ASP A 261 19.13 4.99 -12.52
CA ASP A 261 18.40 4.62 -13.75
C ASP A 261 19.21 3.71 -14.68
N SER A 262 20.54 3.77 -14.59
CA SER A 262 21.46 2.86 -15.28
C SER A 262 21.56 1.46 -14.66
N GLY A 263 20.91 1.24 -13.52
CA GLY A 263 21.03 0.04 -12.68
C GLY A 263 22.23 0.06 -11.71
N ALA A 264 23.14 1.01 -11.84
CA ALA A 264 24.33 1.09 -11.00
C ALA A 264 23.96 1.47 -9.56
N MET A 265 24.45 0.71 -8.58
CA MET A 265 24.27 0.96 -7.16
C MET A 265 24.96 2.25 -6.74
N LYS A 266 24.23 3.08 -5.99
CA LYS A 266 24.72 4.33 -5.45
C LYS A 266 25.30 4.15 -4.04
N THR A 267 26.38 4.86 -3.78
CA THR A 267 26.98 5.04 -2.45
C THR A 267 27.12 6.54 -2.16
N GLY A 268 27.30 6.88 -0.88
CA GLY A 268 27.37 8.25 -0.40
C GLY A 268 26.01 8.95 -0.40
N TRP A 269 26.04 10.27 -0.41
CA TRP A 269 24.84 11.11 -0.45
C TRP A 269 24.14 11.04 -1.82
N MET A 270 22.82 10.92 -1.78
CA MET A 270 21.98 10.96 -2.97
C MET A 270 20.64 11.63 -2.66
N LYS A 271 20.09 12.34 -3.65
CA LYS A 271 18.79 13.00 -3.57
C LYS A 271 17.77 12.20 -4.36
N VAL A 272 16.73 11.71 -3.70
CA VAL A 272 15.64 10.94 -4.31
C VAL A 272 14.32 11.59 -3.93
N SER A 273 13.51 11.95 -4.93
CA SER A 273 12.20 12.60 -4.74
C SER A 273 12.23 13.81 -3.78
N GLY A 274 13.26 14.64 -3.89
CA GLY A 274 13.41 15.85 -3.08
C GLY A 274 14.08 15.66 -1.72
N LYS A 275 14.27 14.42 -1.27
CA LYS A 275 14.85 14.07 0.04
C LYS A 275 16.27 13.54 -0.10
N TRP A 276 17.10 13.80 0.92
CA TRP A 276 18.50 13.35 0.94
C TRP A 276 18.65 12.07 1.75
N TYR A 277 19.46 11.16 1.22
CA TYR A 277 19.74 9.84 1.78
C TYR A 277 21.24 9.58 1.72
N TYR A 278 21.75 8.79 2.66
CA TYR A 278 23.16 8.39 2.68
C TYR A 278 23.31 6.86 2.62
N ALA A 279 24.00 6.36 1.61
CA ALA A 279 24.39 4.96 1.51
C ALA A 279 25.87 4.78 1.89
N TYR A 280 26.17 3.78 2.73
CA TYR A 280 27.54 3.41 3.06
C TYR A 280 28.30 2.89 1.82
N ASN A 281 29.61 2.66 1.94
CA ASN A 281 30.42 2.09 0.85
C ASN A 281 29.95 0.70 0.41
N SER A 282 29.26 -0.04 1.27
CA SER A 282 28.59 -1.30 0.92
C SER A 282 27.32 -1.12 0.10
N GLY A 283 26.82 0.12 -0.06
CA GLY A 283 25.54 0.46 -0.65
C GLY A 283 24.37 0.46 0.34
N ALA A 284 24.55 -0.10 1.54
CA ALA A 284 23.52 -0.14 2.56
C ALA A 284 23.14 1.28 3.03
N LEU A 285 21.85 1.56 3.11
CA LEU A 285 21.31 2.84 3.55
C LEU A 285 21.53 3.05 5.05
N ALA A 286 21.99 4.23 5.42
CA ALA A 286 21.96 4.70 6.80
C ALA A 286 20.51 5.00 7.21
N ILE A 287 20.02 4.34 8.24
CA ILE A 287 18.67 4.53 8.79
C ILE A 287 18.75 4.74 10.30
N ASN A 288 17.96 5.68 10.81
CA ASN A 288 17.85 6.01 12.24
C ASN A 288 19.21 6.15 12.95
N THR A 289 20.13 6.89 12.32
CA THR A 289 21.52 6.97 12.77
C THR A 289 22.13 8.32 12.43
N THR A 290 23.39 8.52 12.79
CA THR A 290 24.22 9.63 12.33
C THR A 290 25.16 9.12 11.25
N THR A 291 25.24 9.81 10.11
CA THR A 291 26.13 9.48 9.00
C THR A 291 27.60 9.69 9.40
N PRO A 292 28.57 9.09 8.69
CA PRO A 292 29.99 9.23 9.02
C PRO A 292 30.50 10.68 9.02
N ASP A 293 29.85 11.56 8.27
CA ASP A 293 30.12 13.00 8.18
C ASP A 293 29.26 13.85 9.14
N GLY A 294 28.50 13.22 10.06
CA GLY A 294 27.91 13.88 11.22
C GLY A 294 26.44 14.32 11.09
N TYR A 295 25.73 13.95 10.02
CA TYR A 295 24.33 14.31 9.82
C TYR A 295 23.36 13.26 10.35
N ARG A 296 22.23 13.69 10.92
CA ARG A 296 21.19 12.78 11.42
C ARG A 296 20.27 12.35 10.27
N VAL A 297 19.98 11.06 10.17
CA VAL A 297 18.95 10.52 9.28
C VAL A 297 17.84 9.84 10.09
N ASN A 298 16.59 10.01 9.67
CA ASN A 298 15.42 9.45 10.36
C ASN A 298 15.22 7.94 10.07
N TYR A 299 14.12 7.36 10.53
CA TYR A 299 13.82 5.94 10.37
C TYR A 299 13.59 5.51 8.90
N ASN A 300 13.31 6.46 8.00
CA ASN A 300 13.24 6.24 6.54
C ASN A 300 14.61 6.45 5.85
N GLY A 301 15.65 6.82 6.61
CA GLY A 301 16.97 7.18 6.08
C GLY A 301 17.05 8.59 5.48
N GLU A 302 16.03 9.42 5.71
CA GLU A 302 15.97 10.78 5.19
C GLU A 302 16.74 11.72 6.13
N TRP A 303 17.56 12.60 5.56
CA TRP A 303 18.25 13.65 6.31
C TRP A 303 17.25 14.61 6.98
N VAL A 304 17.51 14.95 8.24
CA VAL A 304 16.72 15.86 9.09
C VAL A 304 17.55 16.96 9.71
#